data_AF-A0A0C1L096-F1
#
_entry.id   AF-A0A0C1L096-F1
#
_cell.length_a   1.000
_cell.length_b   1.000
_cell.length_c   1.000
_cell.angle_alpha   90.00
_cell.angle_beta   90.00
_cell.angle_gamma   90.00
#
_symmetry.space_group_name_H-M   'P 1'
#
loop_
_entity.id
_entity.type
_entity.pdbx_description
1 polymer ?
#
loop_
_entity_poly.entity_id
_entity_poly.type
_entity_poly.pdbx_seq_one_letter_code
_entity_poly.pdbx_strand_id
1 'polypeptide(L)'
;MKKPIMSLLLLVSTVMAISCNKNDSVVEPTAAQEEISAPGAVATESKQQSLFANSSSSTETGYFKINKLENGNAAVEVILDESLSASGSKLKVQLVAIDGDTNEDEVFADLGEVSSATGAGSKNAVTLATADTPIKYDDLITMQGFRIRVTDGSKVVSEAVMM
;
A
#
# COMPACT_ATOMS: atom_id res chain seq x y z
N MET A 1 -46.78 23.56 36.06
CA MET A 1 -47.46 22.30 35.66
C MET A 1 -47.57 22.23 34.15
N LYS A 2 -46.85 21.31 33.48
CA LYS A 2 -47.34 20.49 32.36
C LYS A 2 -46.25 19.51 31.91
N LYS A 3 -46.68 18.27 31.69
CA LYS A 3 -45.94 17.02 31.45
C LYS A 3 -45.50 16.89 29.97
N PRO A 4 -44.54 15.98 29.65
CA PRO A 4 -44.11 15.70 28.28
C PRO A 4 -45.17 14.89 27.52
N ILE A 5 -45.23 15.07 26.19
CA ILE A 5 -46.10 14.30 25.30
C ILE A 5 -45.27 13.53 24.26
N MET A 6 -45.40 12.21 24.36
CA MET A 6 -45.17 11.15 23.38
C MET A 6 -45.82 11.42 22.01
N SER A 7 -45.19 10.98 20.93
CA SER A 7 -45.85 10.45 19.72
C SER A 7 -44.82 9.57 19.01
N LEU A 8 -44.90 8.24 19.05
CA LEU A 8 -45.93 7.30 18.58
C LEU A 8 -46.02 7.25 17.05
N LEU A 9 -45.31 6.26 16.50
CA LEU A 9 -45.67 5.32 15.43
C LEU A 9 -46.80 5.75 14.47
N LEU A 10 -46.46 5.80 13.17
CA LEU A 10 -47.41 5.51 12.10
C LEU A 10 -46.91 4.31 11.29
N LEU A 11 -47.57 3.17 11.49
CA LEU A 11 -47.65 2.09 10.51
C LEU A 11 -48.50 2.58 9.34
N VAL A 12 -48.05 2.33 8.12
CA VAL A 12 -48.94 2.15 6.97
C VAL A 12 -48.58 0.83 6.32
N SER A 13 -49.49 -0.13 6.42
CA SER A 13 -49.50 -1.41 5.71
C SER A 13 -50.69 -1.43 4.78
N THR A 14 -50.51 -1.60 3.46
CA THR A 14 -51.43 -2.34 2.57
C THR A 14 -50.71 -2.64 1.23
N VAL A 15 -50.21 -3.87 0.97
CA VAL A 15 -50.74 -4.99 0.12
C VAL A 15 -51.31 -4.57 -1.26
N MET A 16 -51.15 -5.21 -2.43
CA MET A 16 -50.72 -6.51 -3.01
C MET A 16 -50.13 -6.21 -4.43
N ALA A 17 -49.32 -7.02 -5.11
CA ALA A 17 -49.69 -8.32 -5.68
C ALA A 17 -48.48 -9.07 -6.25
N ILE A 18 -48.63 -10.40 -6.24
CA ILE A 18 -47.73 -11.43 -6.77
C ILE A 18 -47.76 -11.40 -8.30
N SER A 19 -46.57 -11.33 -8.92
CA SER A 19 -46.35 -11.85 -10.27
C SER A 19 -45.11 -12.74 -10.23
N CYS A 20 -45.34 -14.05 -10.20
CA CYS A 20 -44.29 -15.04 -10.39
C CYS A 20 -43.83 -14.99 -11.84
N ASN A 21 -42.68 -14.37 -12.10
CA ASN A 21 -41.95 -14.62 -13.34
C ASN A 21 -40.62 -15.27 -12.99
N LYS A 22 -40.46 -16.53 -13.39
CA LYS A 22 -39.18 -17.23 -13.39
C LYS A 22 -38.33 -16.57 -14.46
N ASN A 23 -37.32 -15.83 -14.05
CA ASN A 23 -36.01 -15.78 -14.69
C ASN A 23 -35.04 -15.17 -13.69
N ASP A 24 -34.23 -16.05 -13.09
CA ASP A 24 -33.02 -15.73 -12.36
C ASP A 24 -32.14 -14.80 -13.19
N SER A 25 -31.92 -13.60 -12.67
CA SER A 25 -30.73 -12.78 -12.93
C SER A 25 -30.79 -11.63 -11.94
N VAL A 26 -30.37 -11.92 -10.71
CA VAL A 26 -30.05 -10.90 -9.73
C VAL A 26 -28.91 -10.07 -10.31
N VAL A 27 -29.20 -8.83 -10.70
CA VAL A 27 -28.19 -7.80 -10.83
C VAL A 27 -27.83 -7.42 -9.40
N GLU A 28 -26.81 -8.07 -8.85
CA GLU A 28 -26.21 -7.66 -7.59
C GLU A 28 -25.57 -6.27 -7.79
N PRO A 29 -25.69 -5.36 -6.81
CA PRO A 29 -24.94 -4.12 -6.83
C PRO A 29 -23.45 -4.48 -6.80
N THR A 30 -22.73 -4.06 -7.84
CA THR A 30 -21.27 -4.14 -7.95
C THR A 30 -20.65 -3.57 -6.68
N ALA A 31 -20.27 -4.46 -5.77
CA ALA A 31 -19.34 -4.14 -4.70
C ALA A 31 -18.09 -3.62 -5.39
N ALA A 32 -17.69 -2.39 -5.04
CA ALA A 32 -16.33 -1.94 -5.26
C ALA A 32 -15.44 -3.06 -4.72
N GLN A 33 -14.63 -3.64 -5.61
CA GLN A 33 -13.61 -4.58 -5.20
C GLN A 33 -12.61 -3.79 -4.35
N GLU A 34 -12.85 -3.76 -3.04
CA GLU A 34 -11.74 -3.79 -2.09
C GLU A 34 -10.92 -5.01 -2.51
N GLU A 35 -9.77 -4.74 -3.11
CA GLU A 35 -8.72 -5.73 -3.25
C GLU A 35 -8.27 -6.05 -1.82
N ILE A 36 -9.02 -6.96 -1.20
CA ILE A 36 -8.66 -7.60 0.06
C ILE A 36 -7.34 -8.28 -0.26
N SER A 37 -6.26 -7.72 0.28
CA SER A 37 -4.93 -8.31 0.31
C SER A 37 -5.07 -9.82 0.52
N ALA A 38 -4.65 -10.59 -0.49
CA ALA A 38 -4.50 -12.03 -0.33
C ALA A 38 -3.73 -12.29 0.98
N PRO A 39 -4.10 -13.35 1.74
CA PRO A 39 -3.37 -13.70 2.96
C PRO A 39 -1.88 -13.73 2.63
N GLY A 40 -1.15 -12.82 3.27
CA GLY A 40 0.23 -12.52 2.94
C GLY A 40 1.02 -13.82 2.84
N ALA A 41 1.65 -14.03 1.69
CA ALA A 41 2.60 -15.12 1.52
C ALA A 41 3.48 -15.18 2.78
N VAL A 42 3.54 -16.36 3.39
CA VAL A 42 4.18 -16.52 4.71
C VAL A 42 5.66 -16.17 4.55
N ALA A 43 6.06 -15.04 5.12
CA ALA A 43 7.44 -14.61 5.09
C ALA A 43 8.28 -15.62 5.87
N THR A 44 9.27 -16.21 5.20
CA THR A 44 10.20 -17.17 5.82
C THR A 44 11.36 -16.47 6.51
N GLU A 45 11.74 -15.29 5.99
CA GLU A 45 12.79 -14.41 6.51
C GLU A 45 12.39 -12.96 6.25
N SER A 46 12.91 -12.02 7.05
CA SER A 46 12.69 -10.59 6.79
C SER A 46 13.83 -9.69 7.26
N LYS A 47 14.10 -8.63 6.51
CA LYS A 47 14.99 -7.51 6.89
C LYS A 47 14.19 -6.22 6.93
N GLN A 48 14.26 -5.49 8.04
CA GLN A 48 13.57 -4.22 8.22
C GLN A 48 14.60 -3.08 8.35
N GLN A 49 14.24 -1.91 7.83
CA GLN A 49 15.06 -0.71 7.97
C GLN A 49 14.16 0.54 8.04
N SER A 50 14.57 1.49 8.89
CA SER A 50 13.91 2.78 9.07
C SER A 50 14.02 3.66 7.83
N LEU A 51 12.97 4.43 7.58
CA LEU A 51 12.88 5.46 6.55
C LEU A 51 12.97 6.84 7.20
N PHE A 52 13.64 7.78 6.53
CA PHE A 52 13.86 9.14 7.03
C PHE A 52 13.36 10.17 6.04
N ALA A 53 13.00 11.37 6.50
CA ALA A 53 12.42 12.43 5.64
C ALA A 53 13.30 12.79 4.42
N ASN A 54 14.62 12.58 4.53
CA ASN A 54 15.59 12.53 3.45
C ASN A 54 16.86 11.80 3.93
N SER A 55 17.83 11.55 3.04
CA SER A 55 19.04 10.75 3.26
C SER A 55 20.01 11.36 4.28
N SER A 56 19.84 12.64 4.61
CA SER A 56 20.65 13.36 5.59
C SER A 56 19.85 13.74 6.85
N SER A 57 18.58 13.33 6.92
CA SER A 57 17.70 13.64 8.04
C SER A 57 17.82 12.58 9.14
N SER A 58 17.74 13.03 10.40
CA SER A 58 17.54 12.15 11.56
C SER A 58 16.06 11.98 11.92
N THR A 59 15.15 12.61 11.18
CA THR A 59 13.70 12.47 11.38
C THR A 59 13.25 11.19 10.70
N GLU A 60 13.01 10.16 11.52
CA GLU A 60 12.34 8.94 11.10
C GLU A 60 10.90 9.24 10.66
N THR A 61 10.44 8.51 9.66
CA THR A 61 9.17 8.74 8.96
C THR A 61 8.41 7.44 8.69
N GLY A 62 8.87 6.35 9.28
CA GLY A 62 8.36 5.00 9.07
C GLY A 62 9.48 3.98 8.85
N TYR A 63 9.12 2.85 8.27
CA TYR A 63 10.05 1.78 7.92
C TYR A 63 9.61 1.05 6.66
N PHE A 64 10.56 0.34 6.05
CA PHE A 64 10.27 -0.68 5.06
C PHE A 64 10.78 -2.05 5.54
N LYS A 65 10.09 -3.09 5.11
CA LYS A 65 10.39 -4.49 5.42
C LYS A 65 10.46 -5.28 4.13
N ILE A 66 11.60 -5.92 3.89
CA ILE A 66 11.77 -6.88 2.80
C ILE A 66 11.49 -8.26 3.38
N ASN A 67 10.56 -8.99 2.77
CA ASN A 67 10.14 -10.32 3.16
C ASN A 67 10.56 -11.35 2.10
N LYS A 68 11.06 -12.51 2.53
CA LYS A 68 11.35 -13.66 1.67
C LYS A 68 10.10 -14.51 1.51
N LEU A 69 9.61 -14.60 0.28
CA LEU A 69 8.48 -15.45 -0.10
C LEU A 69 8.92 -16.91 -0.18
N GLU A 70 7.96 -17.84 -0.15
CA GLU A 70 8.23 -19.29 -0.24
C GLU A 70 9.01 -19.69 -1.51
N ASN A 71 8.84 -18.94 -2.61
CA ASN A 71 9.56 -19.14 -3.87
C ASN A 71 10.94 -18.43 -3.93
N GLY A 72 11.38 -17.84 -2.82
CA GLY A 72 12.64 -17.11 -2.68
C GLY A 72 12.63 -15.69 -3.27
N ASN A 73 11.52 -15.23 -3.84
CA ASN A 73 11.40 -13.86 -4.34
C ASN A 73 11.20 -12.87 -3.17
N ALA A 74 11.53 -11.61 -3.41
CA ALA A 74 11.30 -10.53 -2.47
C ALA A 74 9.84 -10.02 -2.54
N ALA A 75 9.27 -9.73 -1.38
CA ALA A 75 8.14 -8.83 -1.22
C ALA A 75 8.57 -7.64 -0.36
N VAL A 76 7.97 -6.48 -0.58
CA VAL A 76 8.22 -5.27 0.21
C VAL A 76 6.94 -4.82 0.86
N GLU A 77 7.05 -4.42 2.12
CA GLU A 77 6.03 -3.72 2.89
C GLU A 77 6.62 -2.38 3.33
N VAL A 78 5.84 -1.31 3.23
CA VAL A 78 6.21 0.03 3.67
C VAL A 78 5.13 0.56 4.59
N ILE A 79 5.54 1.04 5.75
CA ILE A 79 4.69 1.68 6.74
C ILE A 79 5.28 3.06 7.05
N LEU A 80 4.50 4.11 6.80
CA LEU A 80 4.86 5.49 7.04
C LEU A 80 4.14 6.00 8.29
N ASP A 81 4.79 6.94 8.97
CA ASP A 81 4.20 7.63 10.11
C ASP A 81 3.05 8.55 9.65
N GLU A 82 2.00 8.65 10.48
CA GLU A 82 0.78 9.41 10.18
C GLU A 82 1.02 10.90 9.86
N SER A 83 2.20 11.44 10.22
CA SER A 83 2.58 12.83 9.96
C SER A 83 2.97 13.14 8.52
N LEU A 84 3.30 12.13 7.71
CA LEU A 84 3.57 12.28 6.27
C LEU A 84 2.32 12.09 5.40
N SER A 85 1.26 11.53 5.97
CA SER A 85 -0.02 11.25 5.32
C SER A 85 -0.92 12.49 5.19
N ALA A 86 -0.55 13.44 4.34
CA ALA A 86 -1.49 14.46 3.90
C ALA A 86 -2.36 13.90 2.75
N SER A 87 -3.64 13.69 3.05
CA SER A 87 -4.79 13.47 2.14
C SER A 87 -4.66 12.39 1.06
N GLY A 88 -5.40 11.27 1.20
CA GLY A 88 -6.03 10.42 0.16
C GLY A 88 -5.26 10.02 -1.11
N SER A 89 -3.97 10.32 -1.19
CA SER A 89 -3.13 10.23 -2.37
C SER A 89 -2.31 8.96 -2.30
N LYS A 90 -1.81 8.53 -3.46
CA LYS A 90 -0.94 7.37 -3.55
C LYS A 90 0.50 7.84 -3.68
N LEU A 91 1.32 7.48 -2.70
CA LEU A 91 2.75 7.80 -2.67
C LEU A 91 3.49 6.68 -3.39
N LYS A 92 4.29 7.02 -4.39
CA LYS A 92 5.06 6.02 -5.14
C LYS A 92 6.25 5.54 -4.32
N VAL A 93 6.52 4.25 -4.32
CA VAL A 93 7.70 3.65 -3.69
C VAL A 93 8.58 3.01 -4.75
N GLN A 94 9.87 3.33 -4.74
CA GLN A 94 10.83 2.89 -5.74
C GLN A 94 12.14 2.46 -5.10
N LEU A 95 12.81 1.47 -5.72
CA LEU A 95 14.23 1.22 -5.50
C LEU A 95 15.00 2.00 -6.55
N VAL A 96 15.92 2.84 -6.09
CA VAL A 96 16.67 3.78 -6.93
C VAL A 96 18.16 3.52 -6.76
N ALA A 97 18.89 3.40 -7.86
CA ALA A 97 20.34 3.33 -7.84
C ALA A 97 20.93 4.67 -7.39
N ILE A 98 21.91 4.61 -6.49
CA ILE A 98 22.69 5.77 -6.05
C ILE A 98 23.87 5.88 -7.00
N ASP A 99 23.75 6.77 -7.99
CA ASP A 99 24.89 7.16 -8.81
C ASP A 99 25.65 8.29 -8.10
N GLY A 100 26.85 7.96 -7.59
CA GLY A 100 27.73 8.91 -6.91
C GLY A 100 28.48 9.86 -7.87
N ASP A 101 28.48 9.59 -9.18
CA ASP A 101 29.25 10.32 -10.17
C ASP A 101 28.39 11.28 -10.98
N THR A 102 27.16 10.89 -11.34
CA THR A 102 26.28 11.67 -12.22
C THR A 102 25.18 12.44 -11.49
N ASN A 103 24.87 12.08 -10.24
CA ASN A 103 23.66 12.50 -9.52
C ASN A 103 22.35 12.20 -10.27
N GLU A 104 22.37 11.31 -11.27
CA GLU A 104 21.16 10.86 -11.94
C GLU A 104 20.58 9.65 -11.22
N ASP A 105 19.36 9.79 -10.74
CA ASP A 105 18.62 8.74 -10.07
C ASP A 105 18.00 7.80 -11.11
N GLU A 106 18.53 6.58 -11.23
CA GLU A 106 17.91 5.54 -12.04
C GLU A 106 16.96 4.68 -11.19
N VAL A 107 15.71 4.56 -11.63
CA VAL A 107 14.73 3.68 -10.99
C VAL A 107 15.05 2.23 -11.40
N PHE A 108 15.50 1.44 -10.44
CA PHE A 108 15.82 0.03 -10.63
C PHE A 108 14.60 -0.87 -10.54
N ALA A 109 13.70 -0.60 -9.58
CA ALA A 109 12.50 -1.39 -9.34
C ALA A 109 11.33 -0.51 -8.89
N ASP A 110 10.11 -0.89 -9.30
CA ASP A 110 8.88 -0.33 -8.75
C ASP A 110 8.42 -1.19 -7.57
N LEU A 111 8.30 -0.55 -6.40
CA LEU A 111 7.93 -1.21 -5.15
C LEU A 111 6.46 -0.96 -4.79
N GLY A 112 5.68 -0.43 -5.72
CA GLY A 112 4.26 -0.16 -5.57
C GLY A 112 3.97 1.22 -5.00
N GLU A 113 2.83 1.32 -4.32
CA GLU A 113 2.30 2.56 -3.79
C GLU A 113 1.95 2.40 -2.30
N VAL A 114 2.17 3.46 -1.53
CA VAL A 114 1.68 3.60 -0.16
C VAL A 114 0.45 4.49 -0.18
N SER A 115 -0.62 4.04 0.46
CA SER A 115 -1.80 4.88 0.66
C SER A 115 -1.48 5.95 1.71
N SER A 116 -1.60 7.24 1.34
CA SER A 116 -1.46 8.32 2.32
C SER A 116 -2.66 8.42 3.26
N ALA A 117 -3.68 7.56 3.14
CA ALA A 117 -4.75 7.49 4.14
C ALA A 117 -4.42 6.50 5.27
N THR A 118 -3.71 5.42 4.97
CA THR A 118 -3.37 4.37 5.96
C THR A 118 -1.89 4.37 6.34
N GLY A 119 -1.04 5.10 5.62
CA GLY A 119 0.40 5.04 5.76
C GLY A 119 1.01 3.72 5.28
N ALA A 120 0.22 2.80 4.73
CA ALA A 120 0.67 1.44 4.42
C ALA A 120 0.62 1.14 2.91
N GLY A 121 1.60 0.37 2.46
CA GLY A 121 1.68 -0.15 1.10
C GLY A 121 2.47 -1.46 1.07
N SER A 122 2.18 -2.32 0.10
CA SER A 122 2.96 -3.54 -0.10
C SER A 122 3.01 -3.95 -1.56
N LYS A 123 4.06 -4.69 -1.93
CA LYS A 123 4.27 -5.26 -3.26
C LYS A 123 4.77 -6.69 -3.14
N ASN A 124 4.07 -7.60 -3.82
CA ASN A 124 4.38 -9.02 -3.84
C ASN A 124 4.12 -9.59 -5.25
N ALA A 125 5.12 -9.98 -6.03
CA ALA A 125 6.57 -9.87 -5.82
C ALA A 125 7.13 -8.51 -6.29
N VAL A 126 8.33 -8.15 -5.80
CA VAL A 126 9.10 -7.03 -6.34
C VAL A 126 9.66 -7.38 -7.71
N THR A 127 9.53 -6.49 -8.69
CA THR A 127 10.00 -6.67 -10.07
C THR A 127 10.89 -5.52 -10.52
N LEU A 128 11.79 -5.79 -11.47
CA LEU A 128 12.58 -4.73 -12.12
C LEU A 128 11.67 -3.69 -12.81
N ALA A 129 12.13 -2.45 -12.90
CA ALA A 129 11.36 -1.37 -13.53
C ALA A 129 11.27 -1.54 -15.06
N THR A 130 12.27 -2.18 -15.66
CA THR A 130 12.39 -2.39 -17.12
C THR A 130 11.90 -3.77 -17.59
N ALA A 131 11.55 -4.66 -16.67
CA ALA A 131 11.12 -6.02 -16.97
C ALA A 131 10.27 -6.64 -15.85
N ASP A 132 9.31 -7.49 -16.20
CA ASP A 132 8.48 -8.24 -15.23
C ASP A 132 9.24 -9.39 -14.53
N THR A 133 10.55 -9.26 -14.38
CA THR A 133 11.40 -10.27 -13.72
C THR A 133 11.40 -10.02 -12.21
N PRO A 134 10.94 -10.99 -11.39
CA PRO A 134 10.98 -10.86 -9.95
C PRO A 134 12.40 -10.84 -9.40
N ILE A 135 12.63 -10.00 -8.39
CA ILE A 135 13.92 -9.91 -7.69
C ILE A 135 13.94 -10.95 -6.56
N LYS A 136 15.08 -11.63 -6.39
CA LYS A 136 15.27 -12.56 -5.26
C LYS A 136 15.50 -11.80 -3.96
N TYR A 137 15.05 -12.39 -2.85
CA TYR A 137 15.25 -11.82 -1.53
C TYR A 137 16.74 -11.61 -1.22
N ASP A 138 17.56 -12.64 -1.43
CA ASP A 138 18.99 -12.61 -1.10
C ASP A 138 19.73 -11.53 -1.92
N ASP A 139 19.35 -11.35 -3.19
CA ASP A 139 19.89 -10.30 -4.05
C ASP A 139 19.49 -8.91 -3.55
N LEU A 140 18.22 -8.71 -3.18
CA LEU A 140 17.72 -7.42 -2.74
C LEU A 140 18.34 -6.99 -1.41
N ILE A 141 18.49 -7.88 -0.42
CA ILE A 141 19.02 -7.50 0.90
C ILE A 141 20.53 -7.29 0.94
N THR A 142 21.26 -7.75 -0.08
CA THR A 142 22.72 -7.59 -0.24
C THR A 142 23.10 -6.50 -1.24
N MET A 143 22.11 -5.92 -1.93
CA MET A 143 22.31 -4.84 -2.89
C MET A 143 22.84 -3.58 -2.17
N GLN A 144 24.00 -3.10 -2.61
CA GLN A 144 24.60 -1.85 -2.14
C GLN A 144 24.51 -0.78 -3.23
N GLY A 145 24.59 0.48 -2.84
CA GLY A 145 24.45 1.59 -3.79
C GLY A 145 23.02 1.78 -4.26
N PHE A 146 22.03 1.40 -3.45
CA PHE A 146 20.61 1.65 -3.72
C PHE A 146 19.95 2.35 -2.55
N ARG A 147 18.87 3.07 -2.82
CA ARG A 147 17.97 3.62 -1.81
C ARG A 147 16.52 3.28 -2.11
N ILE A 148 15.76 3.04 -1.06
CA ILE A 148 14.31 3.08 -1.11
C ILE A 148 13.89 4.54 -1.09
N ARG A 149 13.02 4.93 -2.02
CA ARG A 149 12.47 6.28 -2.11
C ARG A 149 10.96 6.23 -2.12
N VAL A 150 10.35 7.10 -1.32
CA VAL A 150 8.93 7.38 -1.34
C VAL A 150 8.71 8.80 -1.85
N THR A 151 7.86 8.96 -2.86
CA THR A 151 7.58 10.26 -3.49
C THR A 151 6.10 10.60 -3.50
N ASP A 152 5.82 11.88 -3.28
CA ASP A 152 4.56 12.54 -3.60
C ASP A 152 4.75 13.37 -4.88
N GLY A 153 4.28 12.86 -6.02
CA GLY A 153 4.61 13.42 -7.32
C GLY A 153 6.13 13.45 -7.56
N SER A 154 6.70 14.65 -7.74
CA SER A 154 8.16 14.82 -7.92
C SER A 154 8.93 15.05 -6.62
N LYS A 155 8.25 15.12 -5.47
CA LYS A 155 8.86 15.44 -4.18
C LYS A 155 9.22 14.15 -3.45
N VAL A 156 10.47 14.02 -3.01
CA VAL A 156 10.88 13.00 -2.03
C VAL A 156 10.31 13.37 -0.67
N VAL A 157 9.55 12.45 -0.08
CA VAL A 157 8.95 12.63 1.26
C VAL A 157 9.59 11.72 2.30
N SER A 158 10.20 10.63 1.85
CA SER A 158 10.86 9.67 2.73
C SER A 158 11.85 8.81 1.92
N GLU A 159 12.99 8.43 2.50
CA GLU A 159 13.97 7.55 1.88
C GLU A 159 14.84 6.80 2.90
N ALA A 160 15.46 5.71 2.45
CA ALA A 160 16.47 4.97 3.19
C ALA A 160 17.54 4.42 2.25
N VAL A 161 18.80 4.59 2.59
CA VAL A 161 19.93 3.97 1.86
C VAL A 161 20.07 2.53 2.30
N MET A 162 20.06 1.58 1.38
CA MET A 162 20.24 0.17 1.71
C MET A 162 21.67 -0.09 2.20
N MET A 163 21.79 -0.69 3.39
CA MET A 163 23.05 -1.07 4.04
C MET A 163 23.22 -2.58 4.10
#